data_AF-A0A3L8PE74-F1
#
_entry.id   AF-A0A3L8PE74-F1
#
_cell.length_a   1.000
_cell.length_b   1.000
_cell.length_c   1.000
_cell.angle_alpha   90.00
_cell.angle_beta   90.00
_cell.angle_gamma   90.00
#
_symmetry.space_group_name_H-M   'P 1'
#
loop_
_entity.id
_entity.type
_entity.pdbx_description
1 polymer ?
#
loop_
_entity_poly.entity_id
_entity_poly.type
_entity_poly.pdbx_seq_one_letter_code
_entity_poly.pdbx_strand_id
1 'polypeptide(L)'
;AKNTLVKNYLHLAEQGGAEVHPLTAVTDVRPMPGGGYRLRTRHSGRPWQRRTLRAEQVVFAGNALNTQTLLHRLRRRSLPRLSSRIGVLSRTNSEAVLTARAGERAADHTAGLAITSSFHPDEHTHVEPVRYGPGSGLIGLLNAHLVDPVEGVRWWR
;
A
#
# COMPACT_ATOMS: atom_id res chain seq x y z
N ALA A 1 2.66 14.79 15.04
CA ALA A 1 1.84 15.04 13.83
C ALA A 1 2.46 14.31 12.63
N LYS A 2 1.71 13.47 11.91
CA LYS A 2 2.26 12.68 10.79
C LYS A 2 2.57 13.58 9.59
N ASN A 3 3.77 13.47 9.02
CA ASN A 3 4.18 14.14 7.78
C ASN A 3 3.54 13.41 6.58
N THR A 4 2.28 13.74 6.28
CA THR A 4 1.49 13.08 5.21
C THR A 4 1.77 13.72 3.85
N LEU A 5 1.45 12.99 2.76
CA LEU A 5 1.63 13.48 1.39
C LEU A 5 0.97 14.84 1.12
N VAL A 6 -0.20 15.07 1.71
CA VAL A 6 -0.96 16.33 1.62
C VAL A 6 -0.19 17.50 2.23
N LYS A 7 0.65 17.26 3.24
CA LYS A 7 1.41 18.29 3.96
C LYS A 7 2.81 18.53 3.39
N ASN A 8 3.26 17.72 2.42
CA ASN A 8 4.59 17.82 1.84
C ASN A 8 4.54 17.93 0.30
N TYR A 9 4.75 16.84 -0.43
CA TYR A 9 4.86 16.81 -1.88
C TYR A 9 3.63 17.34 -2.60
N LEU A 10 2.41 17.00 -2.16
CA LEU A 10 1.21 17.52 -2.82
C LEU A 10 1.06 19.02 -2.59
N HIS A 11 1.35 19.50 -1.38
CA HIS A 11 1.34 20.93 -1.08
C HIS A 11 2.31 21.72 -1.99
N LEU A 12 3.54 21.23 -2.14
CA LEU A 12 4.54 21.83 -3.02
C LEU A 12 4.15 21.71 -4.51
N ALA A 13 3.56 20.59 -4.92
CA ALA A 13 3.11 20.40 -6.29
C ALA A 13 1.97 21.35 -6.66
N GLU A 14 1.00 21.56 -5.76
CA GLU A 14 -0.09 22.52 -5.96
C GLU A 14 0.43 23.96 -6.04
N GLN A 15 1.45 24.32 -5.25
CA GLN A 15 2.17 25.60 -5.40
C GLN A 15 2.86 25.73 -6.76
N GLY A 16 3.32 24.61 -7.33
CA GLY A 16 3.87 24.52 -8.69
C GLY A 16 2.82 24.48 -9.80
N GLY A 17 1.53 24.62 -9.49
CA GLY A 17 0.43 24.66 -10.47
C GLY A 17 -0.21 23.31 -10.77
N ALA A 18 0.12 22.24 -10.03
CA ALA A 18 -0.63 21.00 -10.14
C ALA A 18 -2.05 21.17 -9.60
N GLU A 19 -3.05 20.62 -10.29
CA GLU A 19 -4.43 20.60 -9.81
C GLU A 19 -4.81 19.21 -9.30
N VAL A 20 -5.30 19.14 -8.06
CA VAL A 20 -5.89 17.92 -7.52
C VAL A 20 -7.39 17.91 -7.82
N HIS A 21 -7.84 16.90 -8.57
CA HIS A 21 -9.27 16.64 -8.75
C HIS A 21 -9.75 15.59 -7.73
N PRO A 22 -10.23 15.99 -6.54
CA PRO A 22 -10.66 15.04 -5.52
C PRO A 22 -11.83 14.21 -6.01
N LEU A 23 -12.01 13.03 -5.39
CA LEU A 23 -13.13 12.13 -5.65
C LEU A 23 -13.31 11.75 -7.14
N THR A 24 -12.24 11.81 -7.92
CA THR A 24 -12.26 11.55 -9.37
C THR A 24 -11.48 10.28 -9.68
N ALA A 25 -12.20 9.19 -9.95
CA ALA A 25 -11.58 7.91 -10.28
C ALA A 25 -11.50 7.71 -11.80
N VAL A 26 -10.30 7.49 -12.33
CA VAL A 26 -10.09 7.10 -13.73
C VAL A 26 -10.57 5.67 -13.93
N THR A 27 -11.34 5.45 -15.00
CA THR A 27 -11.96 4.16 -15.32
C THR A 27 -11.58 3.61 -16.69
N ASP A 28 -11.11 4.47 -17.60
CA ASP A 28 -10.66 4.11 -18.93
C ASP A 28 -9.62 5.13 -19.42
N VAL A 29 -8.64 4.67 -20.18
CA VAL A 29 -7.59 5.49 -20.80
C VAL A 29 -7.43 5.00 -22.24
N ARG A 30 -7.61 5.88 -23.22
CA ARG A 30 -7.55 5.55 -24.66
C ARG A 30 -6.60 6.47 -25.40
N PRO A 31 -5.71 5.97 -26.27
CA PRO A 31 -4.95 6.82 -27.17
C PRO A 31 -5.89 7.61 -28.08
N MET A 32 -5.53 8.84 -28.41
CA MET A 32 -6.27 9.67 -29.36
C MET A 32 -5.58 9.71 -30.74
N PRO A 33 -6.34 9.89 -31.84
CA PRO A 33 -5.76 10.26 -33.13
C PRO A 33 -4.97 11.56 -32.99
N GLY A 34 -3.74 11.60 -33.51
CA GLY A 34 -2.85 12.76 -33.39
C GLY A 34 -2.00 12.81 -32.11
N GLY A 35 -2.10 11.81 -31.22
CA GLY A 35 -1.29 11.72 -30.01
C GLY A 35 -2.07 11.98 -28.72
N GLY A 36 -1.43 11.73 -27.58
CA GLY A 36 -2.04 11.85 -26.27
C GLY A 36 -3.14 10.83 -25.96
N TYR A 37 -3.89 11.10 -24.90
CA TYR A 37 -4.86 10.19 -24.31
C TYR A 37 -6.16 10.88 -23.90
N ARG A 38 -7.25 10.15 -24.05
CA ARG A 38 -8.55 10.45 -23.48
C ARG A 38 -8.78 9.59 -22.24
N LEU A 39 -9.10 10.21 -21.12
CA LEU A 39 -9.39 9.55 -19.87
C LEU A 39 -10.89 9.66 -19.55
N ARG A 40 -11.54 8.55 -19.22
CA ARG A 40 -12.90 8.57 -18.67
C ARG A 40 -12.82 8.46 -17.16
N THR A 41 -13.47 9.39 -16.48
CA THR A 41 -13.52 9.42 -15.02
C THR A 41 -14.95 9.30 -14.51
N ARG A 42 -15.08 8.91 -13.25
CA ARG A 42 -16.34 8.94 -12.49
C ARG A 42 -16.09 9.53 -11.11
N HIS A 43 -17.11 10.16 -10.55
CA HIS A 43 -17.07 10.58 -9.16
C HIS A 43 -17.13 9.37 -8.21
N SER A 44 -16.27 9.31 -7.21
CA SER A 44 -16.14 8.15 -6.30
C SER A 44 -17.42 7.88 -5.49
N GLY A 45 -18.14 8.93 -5.06
CA GLY A 45 -19.40 8.80 -4.32
C GLY A 45 -20.67 8.96 -5.17
N ARG A 46 -20.55 9.34 -6.44
CA ARG A 46 -21.69 9.63 -7.35
C ARG A 46 -21.38 9.07 -8.73
N PRO A 47 -21.37 7.74 -8.91
CA PRO A 47 -20.78 7.10 -10.09
C PRO A 47 -21.48 7.41 -11.42
N TRP A 48 -22.67 8.01 -11.39
CA TRP A 48 -23.36 8.55 -12.56
C TRP A 48 -22.73 9.85 -13.07
N GLN A 49 -22.10 10.64 -12.19
CA GLN A 49 -21.32 11.82 -12.59
C GLN A 49 -20.03 11.35 -13.24
N ARG A 50 -19.96 11.50 -14.56
CA ARG A 50 -18.83 11.09 -15.40
C ARG A 50 -18.26 12.28 -16.13
N ARG A 51 -16.95 12.29 -16.30
CA ARG A 51 -16.24 13.32 -17.06
C ARG A 51 -15.25 12.67 -18.01
N THR A 52 -14.84 13.44 -19.01
CA THR A 52 -13.77 13.06 -19.91
C THR A 52 -12.67 14.09 -19.80
N LEU A 53 -11.45 13.64 -19.54
CA LEU A 53 -10.25 14.47 -19.54
C LEU A 53 -9.38 14.11 -20.75
N ARG A 54 -8.52 15.03 -21.16
CA ARG A 54 -7.50 14.81 -22.19
C ARG A 54 -6.15 15.16 -21.59
N ALA A 55 -5.14 14.35 -21.90
CA ALA A 55 -3.78 14.60 -21.47
C ALA A 55 -2.80 14.09 -22.53
N GLU A 56 -1.70 14.79 -22.73
CA GLU A 56 -0.64 14.33 -23.65
C GLU A 56 0.10 13.12 -23.08
N GLN A 57 0.29 13.10 -21.76
CA GLN A 57 0.95 12.01 -21.04
C GLN A 57 0.08 11.54 -19.87
N VAL A 58 0.23 10.26 -19.50
CA VAL A 58 -0.50 9.65 -18.39
C VAL A 58 0.47 8.85 -17.54
N VAL A 59 0.58 9.23 -16.26
CA VAL A 59 1.34 8.50 -15.25
C VAL A 59 0.36 7.75 -14.35
N PHE A 60 0.57 6.45 -14.19
CA PHE A 60 -0.27 5.61 -13.32
C PHE A 60 0.36 5.51 -11.93
N ALA A 61 -0.29 6.13 -10.93
CA ALA A 61 0.20 6.18 -9.54
C ALA A 61 -0.88 5.80 -8.51
N GLY A 62 -1.77 4.86 -8.86
CA GLY A 62 -2.94 4.50 -8.06
C GLY A 62 -2.69 3.56 -6.87
N ASN A 63 -1.45 3.38 -6.41
CA ASN A 63 -0.93 2.24 -5.64
C ASN A 63 -0.79 0.94 -6.46
N ALA A 64 -0.10 -0.06 -5.89
CA ALA A 64 0.21 -1.32 -6.57
C ALA A 64 -1.06 -2.04 -7.06
N LEU A 65 -2.05 -2.23 -6.19
CA LEU A 65 -3.25 -3.00 -6.50
C LEU A 65 -4.15 -2.31 -7.53
N ASN A 66 -4.47 -1.02 -7.33
CA ASN A 66 -5.41 -0.35 -8.23
C ASN A 66 -4.78 -0.05 -9.60
N THR A 67 -3.48 0.26 -9.64
CA THR A 67 -2.75 0.45 -10.90
C THR A 67 -2.77 -0.84 -11.72
N GLN A 68 -2.41 -1.97 -11.13
CA GLN A 68 -2.46 -3.27 -11.80
C GLN A 68 -3.88 -3.60 -12.26
N THR A 69 -4.89 -3.44 -11.38
CA THR A 69 -6.29 -3.71 -11.70
C THR A 69 -6.78 -2.90 -12.90
N LEU A 70 -6.45 -1.61 -12.94
CA LEU A 70 -6.80 -0.74 -14.06
C LEU A 70 -6.06 -1.17 -15.33
N LEU A 71 -4.74 -1.35 -15.27
CA LEU A 71 -3.93 -1.74 -16.43
C LEU A 71 -4.37 -3.07 -17.05
N HIS A 72 -4.71 -4.08 -16.24
CA HIS A 72 -5.27 -5.34 -16.74
C HIS A 72 -6.61 -5.15 -17.45
N ARG A 73 -7.46 -4.25 -16.95
CA ARG A 73 -8.73 -3.91 -17.62
C ARG A 73 -8.49 -3.15 -18.93
N LEU A 74 -7.57 -2.19 -18.93
CA LEU A 74 -7.21 -1.41 -20.11
C LEU A 74 -6.60 -2.32 -21.18
N ARG A 75 -5.71 -3.25 -20.81
CA ARG A 75 -5.10 -4.22 -21.73
C ARG A 75 -6.15 -5.05 -22.49
N ARG A 76 -7.24 -5.45 -21.83
CA ARG A 76 -8.32 -6.21 -22.47
C ARG A 76 -9.20 -5.38 -23.41
N ARG A 77 -9.08 -4.05 -23.39
CA ARG A 77 -10.01 -3.15 -24.09
C ARG A 77 -9.28 -2.02 -24.81
N SER A 78 -8.93 -0.97 -24.07
CA SER A 78 -8.54 0.34 -24.58
C SER A 78 -7.04 0.51 -24.84
N LEU A 79 -6.20 -0.35 -24.26
CA LEU A 79 -4.76 -0.38 -24.47
C LEU A 79 -4.27 -1.81 -24.79
N PRO A 80 -4.72 -2.43 -25.90
CA PRO A 80 -4.43 -3.84 -26.22
C PRO A 80 -2.95 -4.15 -26.44
N ARG A 81 -2.13 -3.13 -26.73
CA ARG A 81 -0.68 -3.27 -26.91
C ARG A 81 0.12 -3.28 -25.60
N LEU A 82 -0.54 -3.19 -24.45
CA LEU A 82 0.15 -3.35 -23.16
C LEU A 82 0.75 -4.74 -23.03
N SER A 83 1.98 -4.80 -22.51
CA SER A 83 2.73 -6.03 -22.31
C SER A 83 1.93 -7.08 -21.55
N SER A 84 2.07 -8.35 -21.95
CA SER A 84 1.53 -9.49 -21.21
C SER A 84 2.18 -9.68 -19.85
N ARG A 85 3.32 -9.00 -19.58
CA ARG A 85 4.07 -9.10 -18.32
C ARG A 85 3.51 -8.23 -17.19
N ILE A 86 2.46 -7.43 -17.45
CA ILE A 86 1.79 -6.67 -16.39
C ILE A 86 1.31 -7.65 -15.31
N GLY A 87 1.62 -7.35 -14.05
CA GLY A 87 1.30 -8.19 -12.90
C GLY A 87 2.30 -9.31 -12.58
N VAL A 88 3.24 -9.64 -13.47
CA VAL A 88 4.24 -10.68 -13.23
C VAL A 88 5.12 -10.32 -12.02
N LEU A 89 5.39 -11.32 -11.17
CA LEU A 89 6.14 -11.18 -9.92
C LEU A 89 5.55 -10.16 -8.93
N SER A 90 4.25 -9.90 -8.99
CA SER A 90 3.58 -9.21 -7.89
C SER A 90 3.74 -10.03 -6.61
N ARG A 91 4.22 -9.37 -5.55
CA ARG A 91 4.41 -9.93 -4.21
C ARG A 91 3.81 -8.96 -3.20
N THR A 92 3.42 -9.49 -2.05
CA THR A 92 3.30 -8.65 -0.86
C THR A 92 4.71 -8.23 -0.42
N ASN A 93 4.82 -7.41 0.63
CA ASN A 93 6.14 -7.10 1.20
C ASN A 93 6.83 -8.35 1.80
N SER A 94 6.20 -9.53 1.73
CA SER A 94 6.72 -10.78 2.27
C SER A 94 7.14 -10.69 3.73
N GLU A 95 6.43 -9.86 4.51
CA GLU A 95 6.67 -9.67 5.94
C GLU A 95 5.76 -10.58 6.78
N ALA A 96 6.33 -11.15 7.83
CA ALA A 96 5.58 -11.73 8.94
C ALA A 96 5.60 -10.75 10.12
N VAL A 97 4.42 -10.34 10.58
CA VAL A 97 4.32 -9.50 11.78
C VAL A 97 4.24 -10.41 12.99
N LEU A 98 5.31 -10.43 13.78
CA LEU A 98 5.41 -11.20 15.00
C LEU A 98 5.43 -10.27 16.21
N THR A 99 4.96 -10.76 17.35
CA THR A 99 5.00 -10.01 18.61
C THR A 99 5.89 -10.74 19.61
N ALA A 100 6.87 -10.02 20.16
CA ALA A 100 7.60 -10.42 21.35
C ALA A 100 7.04 -9.69 22.58
N ARG A 101 6.84 -10.40 23.69
CA ARG A 101 6.43 -9.83 24.98
C ARG A 101 7.44 -10.21 26.06
N ALA A 102 7.75 -9.27 26.94
CA ALA A 102 8.47 -9.58 28.16
C ALA A 102 7.54 -10.32 29.14
N GLY A 103 8.10 -11.29 29.89
CA GLY A 103 7.36 -11.97 30.96
C GLY A 103 7.18 -11.12 32.21
N GLU A 104 8.03 -10.11 32.41
CA GLU A 104 7.97 -9.19 33.54
C GLU A 104 6.87 -8.14 33.34
N ARG A 105 5.96 -8.01 34.31
CA ARG A 105 4.82 -7.07 34.22
C ARG A 105 5.21 -5.60 34.18
N ALA A 106 6.37 -5.24 34.75
CA ALA A 106 6.85 -3.87 34.82
C ALA A 106 7.67 -3.44 33.59
N ALA A 107 7.98 -4.38 32.68
CA ALA A 107 8.79 -4.07 31.50
C ALA A 107 8.03 -3.17 30.52
N ASP A 108 8.56 -1.97 30.29
CA ASP A 108 8.07 -1.04 29.27
C ASP A 108 9.08 -0.94 28.12
N HIS A 109 8.67 -1.43 26.95
CA HIS A 109 9.44 -1.37 25.71
C HIS A 109 8.82 -0.42 24.67
N THR A 110 7.89 0.43 25.08
CA THR A 110 7.18 1.34 24.15
C THR A 110 8.04 2.53 23.72
N ALA A 111 8.97 2.98 24.55
CA ALA A 111 9.85 4.10 24.24
C ALA A 111 10.85 3.74 23.12
N GLY A 112 10.92 4.53 22.05
CA GLY A 112 11.87 4.34 20.95
C GLY A 112 11.27 4.61 19.58
N LEU A 113 12.10 4.55 18.55
CA LEU A 113 11.66 4.69 17.16
C LEU A 113 11.16 3.33 16.64
N ALA A 114 10.20 3.35 15.73
CA ALA A 114 9.76 2.15 15.00
C ALA A 114 10.73 1.86 13.85
N ILE A 115 11.13 0.60 13.67
CA ILE A 115 12.02 0.14 12.60
C ILE A 115 13.34 0.92 12.60
N THR A 116 14.19 0.69 13.61
CA THR A 116 15.48 1.40 13.77
C THR A 116 16.69 0.65 13.27
N SER A 117 16.65 -0.66 13.47
CA SER A 117 17.75 -1.56 13.20
C SER A 117 17.17 -2.78 12.51
N SER A 118 18.04 -3.60 11.98
CA SER A 118 17.66 -4.90 11.48
C SER A 118 18.84 -5.86 11.58
N PHE A 119 18.54 -7.15 11.55
CA PHE A 119 19.55 -8.19 11.53
C PHE A 119 19.10 -9.37 10.67
N HIS A 120 20.06 -10.17 10.24
CA HIS A 120 19.84 -11.36 9.42
C HIS A 120 20.35 -12.58 10.20
N PRO A 121 19.47 -13.34 10.88
CA PRO A 121 19.90 -14.51 11.63
C PRO A 121 20.40 -15.65 10.71
N ASP A 122 19.99 -15.65 9.44
CA ASP A 122 20.43 -16.57 8.39
C ASP A 122 20.34 -15.89 7.00
N GLU A 123 20.60 -16.63 5.92
CA GLU A 123 20.62 -16.12 4.53
C GLU A 123 19.24 -15.69 3.99
N HIS A 124 18.16 -16.19 4.59
CA HIS A 124 16.79 -16.03 4.07
C HIS A 124 15.87 -15.25 5.00
N THR A 125 16.32 -14.95 6.21
CA THR A 125 15.53 -14.26 7.22
C THR A 125 16.09 -12.86 7.48
N HIS A 126 15.20 -11.87 7.39
CA HIS A 126 15.49 -10.49 7.78
C HIS A 126 14.51 -10.08 8.87
N VAL A 127 15.01 -9.54 9.97
CA VAL A 127 14.21 -9.16 11.15
C VAL A 127 14.39 -7.69 11.46
N GLU A 128 13.28 -6.98 11.56
CA GLU A 128 13.23 -5.57 11.95
C GLU A 128 12.43 -5.41 13.25
N PRO A 129 13.05 -4.99 14.37
CA PRO A 129 12.31 -4.66 15.57
C PRO A 129 11.43 -3.42 15.36
N VAL A 130 10.13 -3.60 15.64
CA VAL A 130 9.14 -2.53 15.65
C VAL A 130 8.63 -2.32 17.07
N ARG A 131 8.63 -1.07 17.53
CA ARG A 131 8.00 -0.67 18.79
C ARG A 131 6.69 0.03 18.48
N TYR A 132 5.65 -0.35 19.21
CA TYR A 132 4.35 0.31 19.15
C TYR A 132 4.12 1.10 20.44
N GLY A 133 3.82 2.39 20.30
CA GLY A 133 3.55 3.26 21.43
C GLY A 133 2.23 2.93 22.13
N PRO A 134 1.98 3.55 23.31
CA PRO A 134 0.73 3.39 24.05
C PRO A 134 -0.52 3.58 23.17
N GLY A 135 -1.54 2.72 23.35
CA GLY A 135 -2.78 2.74 22.55
C GLY A 135 -2.79 1.81 21.33
N SER A 136 -1.68 1.11 21.04
CA SER A 136 -1.57 0.19 19.89
C SER A 136 -1.96 -1.26 20.19
N GLY A 137 -2.66 -1.51 21.32
CA GLY A 137 -2.95 -2.86 21.83
C GLY A 137 -3.76 -3.76 20.90
N LEU A 138 -4.53 -3.19 19.97
CA LEU A 138 -5.29 -3.94 18.96
C LEU A 138 -4.40 -4.78 18.04
N ILE A 139 -3.14 -4.39 17.83
CA ILE A 139 -2.16 -5.21 17.07
C ILE A 139 -1.92 -6.55 17.77
N GLY A 140 -1.98 -6.57 19.10
CA GLY A 140 -1.87 -7.81 19.87
C GLY A 140 -2.97 -8.83 19.58
N LEU A 141 -4.14 -8.40 19.08
CA LEU A 141 -5.25 -9.29 18.70
C LEU A 141 -5.08 -9.91 17.30
N LEU A 142 -4.16 -9.37 16.49
CA LEU A 142 -3.84 -9.92 15.17
C LEU A 142 -2.86 -11.10 15.24
N ASN A 143 -2.33 -11.38 16.43
CA ASN A 143 -1.29 -12.37 16.65
C ASN A 143 -1.86 -13.63 17.35
N ALA A 144 -1.43 -14.79 16.88
CA ALA A 144 -1.59 -16.06 17.60
C ALA A 144 -0.28 -16.41 18.31
N HIS A 145 -0.37 -17.16 19.41
CA HIS A 145 0.82 -17.69 20.06
C HIS A 145 1.49 -18.74 19.16
N LEU A 146 2.71 -18.45 18.74
CA LEU A 146 3.62 -19.45 18.19
C LEU A 146 4.16 -20.25 19.36
N VAL A 147 3.62 -21.46 19.53
CA VAL A 147 4.13 -22.44 20.48
C VAL A 147 4.66 -23.63 19.70
N ASP A 148 5.86 -24.08 20.04
CA ASP A 148 6.31 -25.39 19.58
C ASP A 148 5.48 -26.46 20.29
N PRO A 149 5.03 -27.51 19.58
CA PRO A 149 4.35 -28.63 20.22
C PRO A 149 5.34 -29.32 21.16
N VAL A 150 5.08 -29.23 22.47
CA VAL A 150 5.74 -30.06 23.47
C VAL A 150 4.87 -31.28 23.71
N GLU A 151 5.42 -32.46 23.45
CA GLU A 151 4.70 -33.72 23.63
C GLU A 151 4.16 -33.83 25.07
N GLY A 152 2.85 -34.04 25.20
CA GLY A 152 2.17 -34.11 26.51
C GLY A 152 1.74 -32.78 27.13
N VAL A 153 2.03 -31.61 26.54
CA VAL A 153 1.64 -30.29 27.08
C VAL A 153 0.61 -29.61 26.18
N ARG A 154 -0.50 -29.16 26.77
CA ARG A 154 -1.55 -28.40 26.07
C ARG A 154 -1.10 -26.95 25.86
N TRP A 155 -1.29 -26.42 24.64
CA TRP A 155 -0.86 -25.08 24.22
C TRP A 155 -1.53 -23.90 24.94
N TRP A 156 -2.58 -24.15 25.74
CA TRP A 156 -3.36 -23.12 26.44
C TRP A 156 -3.17 -23.12 27.96
N ARG A 157 -2.11 -23.76 28.46
CA ARG A 157 -1.70 -23.67 29.87
C ARG A 157 -0.72 -22.52 30.10
#